data_AF-A0A5C4XPC4-F1
#
_entry.id   AF-A0A5C4XPC4-F1
#
_cell.length_a   1.000
_cell.length_b   1.000
_cell.length_c   1.000
_cell.angle_alpha   90.00
_cell.angle_beta   90.00
_cell.angle_gamma   90.00
#
_symmetry.space_group_name_H-M   'P 1'
#
loop_
_entity.id
_entity.type
_entity.pdbx_description
1 polymer ?
#
loop_
_entity_poly.entity_id
_entity_poly.type
_entity_poly.pdbx_seq_one_letter_code
_entity_poly.pdbx_strand_id
1 'polypeptide(L)'
;MFLSTLQPSATFALTPDHGISMEKTAIETELSYIPNFDASDLSVDVTGDYIVVEGVVKSNVELARVLRIAHEIVGYDRVLSRIVVCSFSE
;
A
#
# COMPACT_ATOMS: atom_id res chain seq x y z
N MET A 1 -36.74 37.11 -16.55
CA MET A 1 -36.03 36.40 -15.47
C MET A 1 -35.15 35.36 -16.11
N PHE A 2 -33.84 35.60 -16.16
CA PHE A 2 -32.85 34.65 -16.69
C PHE A 2 -32.15 34.04 -15.47
N LEU A 3 -32.43 32.77 -15.19
CA LEU A 3 -31.72 32.03 -14.14
C LEU A 3 -30.37 31.60 -14.71
N SER A 4 -29.34 32.39 -14.41
CA SER A 4 -27.94 32.01 -14.58
C SER A 4 -27.63 30.80 -13.68
N THR A 5 -27.75 29.59 -14.21
CA THR A 5 -27.18 28.40 -13.58
C THR A 5 -25.68 28.41 -13.87
N LEU A 6 -24.92 29.13 -13.04
CA LEU A 6 -23.50 28.84 -12.86
C LEU A 6 -23.42 27.41 -12.30
N GLN A 7 -23.37 26.41 -13.16
CA GLN A 7 -22.82 25.12 -12.78
C GLN A 7 -21.34 25.38 -12.51
N PRO A 8 -20.84 25.22 -11.27
CA PRO A 8 -19.44 24.96 -11.12
C PRO A 8 -19.26 23.61 -11.82
N SER A 9 -18.63 23.61 -12.99
CA SER A 9 -17.93 22.43 -13.45
C SER A 9 -16.80 22.22 -12.45
N ALA A 10 -17.14 21.70 -11.27
CA ALA A 10 -16.20 20.97 -10.45
C ALA A 10 -15.89 19.71 -11.26
N THR A 11 -15.05 19.89 -12.27
CA THR A 11 -14.20 18.83 -12.75
C THR A 11 -13.35 18.49 -11.53
N PHE A 12 -13.87 17.60 -10.69
CA PHE A 12 -13.04 16.80 -9.82
C PHE A 12 -12.18 15.99 -10.77
N ALA A 13 -11.09 16.61 -11.23
CA ALA A 13 -9.95 15.88 -11.69
C ALA A 13 -9.48 15.13 -10.45
N LEU A 14 -10.03 13.92 -10.28
CA LEU A 14 -9.41 12.86 -9.51
C LEU A 14 -8.13 12.56 -10.28
N THR A 15 -7.12 13.40 -10.10
CA THR A 15 -5.76 13.07 -10.47
C THR A 15 -5.46 11.72 -9.79
N PRO A 16 -4.99 10.71 -10.55
CA PRO A 16 -4.63 9.41 -9.96
C PRO A 16 -3.60 9.53 -8.83
N ASP A 17 -2.91 10.66 -8.76
CA ASP A 17 -1.84 10.99 -7.83
C ASP A 17 -2.28 11.05 -6.34
N HIS A 18 -3.57 10.99 -6.05
CA HIS A 18 -4.08 10.97 -4.66
C HIS A 18 -4.54 9.60 -4.18
N GLY A 19 -4.72 8.60 -5.06
CA GLY A 19 -5.17 7.27 -4.64
C GLY A 19 -4.07 6.44 -3.99
N ILE A 20 -2.85 6.52 -4.52
CA ILE A 20 -1.85 5.47 -4.29
C ILE A 20 -0.83 5.85 -3.21
N SER A 21 -0.61 7.16 -3.01
CA SER A 21 0.16 7.66 -1.86
C SER A 21 -0.53 7.33 -0.53
N MET A 22 -1.87 7.38 -0.48
CA MET A 22 -2.62 7.00 0.72
C MET A 22 -2.53 5.50 1.00
N GLU A 23 -2.57 4.66 -0.04
CA GLU A 23 -2.40 3.21 0.06
C GLU A 23 -1.03 2.84 0.65
N LYS A 24 0.05 3.44 0.13
CA LYS A 24 1.41 3.26 0.67
C LYS A 24 1.47 3.63 2.16
N THR A 25 1.03 4.83 2.52
CA THR A 25 1.07 5.30 3.92
C THR A 25 0.20 4.44 4.83
N ALA A 26 -0.96 3.97 4.36
CA ALA A 26 -1.80 3.06 5.12
C ALA A 26 -1.10 1.73 5.39
N ILE A 27 -0.42 1.15 4.39
CA ILE A 27 0.35 -0.10 4.58
C ILE A 27 1.48 0.12 5.59
N GLU A 28 2.31 1.15 5.41
CA GLU A 28 3.42 1.45 6.32
C GLU A 28 2.92 1.65 7.76
N THR A 29 1.79 2.32 7.93
CA THR A 29 1.16 2.55 9.23
C THR A 29 0.66 1.24 9.85
N GLU A 30 -0.07 0.40 9.11
CA GLU A 30 -0.56 -0.89 9.61
C GLU A 30 0.59 -1.85 9.95
N LEU A 31 1.65 -1.87 9.14
CA LEU A 31 2.86 -2.65 9.44
C LEU A 31 3.52 -2.21 10.74
N SER A 32 3.52 -0.90 11.04
CA SER A 32 4.08 -0.36 12.28
C SER A 32 3.34 -0.81 13.54
N TYR A 33 2.07 -1.22 13.42
CA TYR A 33 1.26 -1.72 14.53
C TYR A 33 1.42 -3.21 14.79
N ILE A 34 2.14 -3.96 13.96
CA ILE A 34 2.33 -5.39 14.17
C ILE A 34 3.31 -5.59 15.34
N PRO A 35 2.90 -6.27 16.42
CA PRO A 35 3.80 -6.50 17.55
C PRO A 35 4.92 -7.47 17.18
N ASN A 36 6.13 -7.16 17.65
CA ASN A 36 7.36 -7.93 17.42
C ASN A 36 7.66 -8.14 15.92
N PHE A 37 7.29 -7.18 15.09
CA PHE A 37 7.60 -7.18 13.66
C PHE A 37 8.62 -6.10 13.36
N ASP A 38 9.63 -6.48 12.59
CA ASP A 38 10.71 -5.61 12.18
C ASP A 38 10.52 -5.24 10.70
N ALA A 39 9.99 -4.04 10.46
CA ALA A 39 9.72 -3.52 9.12
C ALA A 39 10.93 -2.81 8.50
N SER A 40 12.08 -2.77 9.17
CA SER A 40 13.23 -1.95 8.76
C SER A 40 13.81 -2.35 7.40
N ASP A 41 13.73 -3.65 7.07
CA ASP A 41 14.21 -4.22 5.82
C ASP A 41 13.11 -4.35 4.76
N LEU A 42 11.96 -3.71 4.94
CA LEU A 42 10.86 -3.67 3.98
C LEU A 42 10.66 -2.26 3.44
N SER A 43 10.44 -2.17 2.13
CA SER A 43 9.96 -0.96 1.47
C SER A 43 8.63 -1.22 0.77
N VAL A 44 7.79 -0.20 0.79
CA VAL A 44 6.51 -0.17 0.06
C VAL A 44 6.62 0.95 -0.94
N ASP A 45 6.50 0.63 -2.22
CA ASP A 45 6.61 1.61 -3.29
C ASP A 45 5.41 1.57 -4.23
N VAL A 46 5.16 2.71 -4.83
CA VAL A 46 4.07 2.93 -5.77
C VAL A 46 4.64 2.90 -7.17
N THR A 47 4.20 1.96 -8.00
CA THR A 47 4.62 1.87 -9.41
C THR A 47 3.40 1.82 -10.32
N GLY A 48 3.04 2.97 -10.89
CA GLY A 48 1.81 3.11 -11.66
C GLY A 48 0.61 2.76 -10.78
N ASP A 49 -0.25 1.84 -11.22
CA ASP A 49 -1.44 1.40 -10.49
C ASP A 49 -1.18 0.31 -9.44
N TYR A 50 0.08 -0.14 -9.29
CA TYR A 50 0.47 -1.25 -8.42
C TYR A 50 1.25 -0.76 -7.20
N ILE A 51 1.05 -1.47 -6.09
CA ILE A 51 1.92 -1.39 -4.92
C ILE A 51 2.94 -2.52 -5.00
N VAL A 52 4.21 -2.15 -4.91
CA VAL A 52 5.34 -3.08 -4.81
C VAL A 52 5.77 -3.15 -3.36
N VAL A 53 5.71 -4.34 -2.77
CA VAL A 53 6.26 -4.59 -1.43
C VAL A 53 7.51 -5.44 -1.62
N GLU A 54 8.66 -4.90 -1.23
CA GLU A 54 9.95 -5.55 -1.41
C GLU A 54 10.76 -5.53 -0.10
N GLY A 55 11.69 -6.46 0.03
CA GLY A 55 12.55 -6.53 1.20
C GLY A 55 12.69 -7.93 1.79
N VAL A 56 13.06 -7.99 3.07
CA VAL A 56 13.38 -9.25 3.76
C VAL A 56 12.51 -9.41 5.01
N VAL A 57 12.03 -10.63 5.25
CA VAL A 57 11.32 -11.02 6.48
C VAL A 57 11.93 -12.28 7.09
N LYS A 58 11.74 -12.48 8.41
CA LYS A 58 12.38 -13.55 9.18
C LYS A 58 11.64 -14.87 9.11
N SER A 59 10.35 -14.85 8.73
CA SER A 59 9.52 -16.06 8.65
C SER A 59 8.40 -15.98 7.61
N ASN A 60 7.90 -17.14 7.20
CA ASN A 60 6.70 -17.23 6.36
C ASN A 60 5.44 -16.65 7.03
N VAL A 61 5.40 -16.63 8.36
CA VAL A 61 4.29 -16.04 9.12
C VAL A 61 4.29 -14.52 8.98
N GLU A 62 5.48 -13.90 8.99
CA GLU A 62 5.64 -12.47 8.70
C GLU A 62 5.28 -12.14 7.26
N LEU A 63 5.77 -12.91 6.30
CA LEU A 63 5.40 -12.77 4.88
C LEU A 63 3.87 -12.77 4.70
N ALA A 64 3.20 -13.76 5.26
CA ALA A 64 1.75 -13.89 5.15
C ALA A 64 1.00 -12.70 5.79
N ARG A 65 1.50 -12.17 6.92
CA ARG A 65 0.90 -10.99 7.57
C ARG A 65 1.06 -9.73 6.71
N VAL A 66 2.26 -9.49 6.18
CA VAL A 66 2.55 -8.33 5.32
C VAL A 66 1.67 -8.36 4.07
N LEU A 67 1.62 -9.51 3.39
CA LEU A 67 0.81 -9.67 2.18
C LEU A 67 -0.68 -9.52 2.47
N ARG A 68 -1.16 -10.07 3.59
CA ARG A 68 -2.56 -9.92 4.00
C ARG A 68 -2.94 -8.44 4.14
N ILE A 69 -2.14 -7.65 4.86
CA ILE A 69 -2.39 -6.22 5.07
C ILE A 69 -2.38 -5.47 3.73
N ALA A 70 -1.36 -5.71 2.88
CA ALA A 70 -1.28 -5.06 1.58
C ALA A 70 -2.50 -5.39 0.70
N HIS A 71 -2.95 -6.65 0.70
CA HIS A 71 -4.13 -7.06 -0.05
C HIS A 71 -5.44 -6.52 0.53
N GLU A 72 -5.56 -6.42 1.85
CA GLU A 72 -6.73 -5.84 2.52
C GLU A 72 -6.88 -4.33 2.22
N ILE A 73 -5.78 -3.60 2.04
CA ILE A 73 -5.79 -2.16 1.74
C ILE A 73 -5.96 -1.89 0.25
N VAL A 74 -5.22 -2.58 -0.63
CA VAL A 74 -5.09 -2.23 -2.06
C VAL A 74 -5.91 -3.14 -2.98
N GLY A 75 -6.15 -4.38 -2.54
CA GLY A 75 -6.72 -5.46 -3.35
C GLY A 75 -5.68 -6.44 -3.89
N TYR A 76 -6.13 -7.67 -4.19
CA TYR A 76 -5.25 -8.77 -4.58
C TYR A 76 -4.53 -8.56 -5.92
N ASP A 77 -5.21 -7.99 -6.91
CA ASP A 77 -4.69 -7.84 -8.27
C ASP A 77 -3.69 -6.69 -8.43
N ARG A 78 -3.51 -5.87 -7.38
CA ARG A 78 -2.71 -4.63 -7.41
C ARG A 78 -1.45 -4.67 -6.55
N VAL A 79 -1.16 -5.79 -5.89
CA VAL A 79 0.03 -5.95 -5.04
C VAL A 79 1.04 -6.88 -5.72
N LEU A 80 2.25 -6.36 -5.91
CA LEU A 80 3.40 -7.11 -6.39
C LEU A 80 4.35 -7.36 -5.22
N SER A 81 4.63 -8.63 -4.93
CA SER A 81 5.55 -9.00 -3.85
C SER A 81 6.92 -9.37 -4.39
N ARG A 82 7.95 -8.77 -3.81
CA ARG A 82 9.37 -9.13 -3.99
C ARG A 82 10.04 -9.34 -2.63
N ILE A 83 9.29 -9.94 -1.71
CA ILE A 83 9.76 -10.22 -0.35
C ILE A 83 10.53 -11.54 -0.35
N VAL A 84 11.69 -11.56 0.27
CA VAL A 84 12.50 -12.76 0.50
C VAL A 84 12.38 -13.17 1.96
N VAL A 85 12.13 -14.45 2.21
CA VAL A 85 12.14 -15.01 3.57
C VAL A 85 13.54 -15.50 3.90
N CYS A 86 14.20 -14.84 4.85
CA CYS A 86 15.49 -15.24 5.39
C CYS A 86 15.32 -15.77 6.81
N SER A 87 15.18 -17.08 6.94
CA SER A 87 15.22 -17.75 8.23
C SER A 87 16.67 -17.98 8.64
N PHE A 88 17.20 -17.16 9.54
CA PHE A 88 18.45 -17.49 10.22
C PHE A 88 18.13 -18.52 11.32
N SER A 89 18.61 -19.75 11.14
CA SER A 89 18.70 -20.72 12.23
C SER A 89 19.93 -20.35 13.05
N GLU A 90 19.73 -19.85 14.26
CA GLU A 90 20.78 -19.72 15.28
C GLU A 90 21.07 -21.07 15.95
#